data_AF-A0AA39U558-F1
#
_entry.id   AF-A0AA39U558-F1
#
_cell.length_a   1.000
_cell.length_b   1.000
_cell.length_c   1.000
_cell.angle_alpha   90.00
_cell.angle_beta   90.00
_cell.angle_gamma   90.00
#
_symmetry.space_group_name_H-M   'P 1'
#
loop_
_entity.id
_entity.type
_entity.pdbx_description
1 polymer ?
#
loop_
_entity_poly.entity_id
_entity_poly.type
_entity_poly.pdbx_seq_one_letter_code
_entity_poly.pdbx_strand_id
1 'polypeptide(L)'
;MSGTLYDILGVSTNATQEEGIPISFSTTRVLVQKFNECFMWTTLAPLKEEKQAAKARFYKVQEALEVLSDPVKRTHYNLRTRIISRGFKPVLSEEHARRLRERDAWVKQQKEVHEMRLKEIRERNQQLKEQAEARLREAEERGALVQKMLEEMDNIHPEWRIRKQNVLMRRAARLSSASAAKRAT
;
A
#
# COMPACT_ATOMS: atom_id res chain seq x y z
N MET A 1 -2.26 -25.38 9.90
CA MET A 1 -1.14 -25.59 10.85
C MET A 1 -1.24 -24.57 11.99
N SER A 2 -2.07 -24.83 12.99
CA SER A 2 -2.10 -24.03 14.23
C SER A 2 -1.20 -24.71 15.25
N GLY A 3 0.11 -24.49 15.10
CA GLY A 3 1.08 -24.88 16.12
C GLY A 3 1.04 -23.92 17.31
N THR A 4 1.61 -24.35 18.42
CA THR A 4 1.90 -23.51 19.58
C THR A 4 2.85 -22.37 19.20
N LEU A 5 2.97 -21.32 20.04
CA LEU A 5 3.93 -20.22 19.78
C LEU A 5 5.38 -20.74 19.67
N TYR A 6 5.67 -21.84 20.37
CA TYR A 6 6.94 -22.56 20.29
C TYR A 6 7.17 -23.16 18.89
N ASP A 7 6.14 -23.78 18.31
CA ASP A 7 6.21 -24.35 16.96
C ASP A 7 6.40 -23.29 15.88
N ILE A 8 5.83 -22.09 16.07
CA ILE A 8 5.97 -20.95 15.15
C ILE A 8 7.43 -20.46 15.10
N LEU A 9 8.13 -20.48 16.24
CA LEU A 9 9.54 -20.09 16.32
C LEU A 9 10.49 -21.27 16.10
N GLY A 10 9.98 -22.51 16.01
CA GLY A 10 10.79 -23.72 15.89
C GLY A 10 11.60 -24.05 17.14
N VAL A 11 11.14 -23.61 18.32
CA VAL A 11 11.85 -23.76 19.61
C VAL A 11 11.16 -24.84 20.44
N SER A 12 11.94 -25.63 21.18
CA SER A 12 11.38 -26.62 22.12
C SER A 12 10.60 -25.95 23.26
N THR A 13 9.50 -26.57 23.69
CA THR A 13 8.65 -26.08 24.80
C THR A 13 9.41 -25.99 26.13
N ASN A 14 10.49 -26.75 26.29
CA ASN A 14 11.35 -26.77 27.48
C ASN A 14 12.55 -25.82 27.40
N ALA A 15 12.72 -25.04 26.33
CA ALA A 15 13.92 -24.21 26.14
C ALA A 15 14.08 -23.14 27.23
N THR A 16 15.26 -23.06 27.83
CA THR A 16 15.61 -22.08 28.86
C THR A 16 15.69 -20.67 28.25
N GLN A 17 15.46 -19.62 29.07
CA GLN A 17 15.40 -18.23 28.61
C GLN A 17 16.66 -17.78 27.84
N GLU A 18 17.83 -18.31 28.21
CA GLU A 18 19.11 -17.97 27.58
C GLU A 18 19.38 -18.72 26.26
N GLU A 19 18.79 -19.90 26.06
CA GLU A 19 19.01 -20.69 24.84
C GLU A 19 17.95 -20.41 23.75
N GLY A 20 16.70 -20.15 24.14
CA GLY A 20 15.60 -19.96 23.20
C GLY A 20 15.52 -18.56 22.58
N ILE A 21 15.91 -17.52 23.32
CA ILE A 21 15.76 -16.12 22.90
C ILE A 21 16.73 -15.73 21.77
N PRO A 22 18.03 -16.05 21.80
CA PRO A 22 18.96 -15.68 20.73
C PRO A 22 18.65 -16.41 19.40
N ILE A 23 18.28 -17.69 19.50
CA ILE A 23 17.88 -18.50 18.34
C ILE A 23 16.60 -17.91 17.74
N SER A 24 15.58 -17.61 18.55
CA SER A 24 14.32 -17.02 18.06
C SER A 24 14.49 -15.63 17.41
N PHE A 25 15.41 -14.80 17.92
CA PHE A 25 15.75 -13.49 17.35
C PHE A 25 16.48 -13.61 16.00
N SER A 26 17.40 -14.59 15.88
CA SER A 26 18.10 -14.85 14.63
C SER A 26 17.15 -15.34 13.53
N THR A 27 16.23 -16.26 13.87
CA THR A 27 15.23 -16.80 12.93
C THR A 27 14.21 -15.75 12.52
N THR A 28 13.79 -14.87 13.44
CA THR A 28 12.90 -13.74 13.11
C THR A 28 13.58 -12.71 12.24
N ARG A 29 14.84 -12.36 12.49
CA ARG A 29 15.60 -11.46 11.62
C ARG A 29 15.68 -11.99 10.20
N VAL A 30 15.92 -13.30 10.05
CA VAL A 30 15.91 -13.99 8.75
C VAL A 30 14.51 -13.98 8.11
N LEU A 31 13.43 -14.14 8.89
CA LEU A 31 12.05 -14.09 8.37
C LEU A 31 11.60 -12.67 8.00
N VAL A 32 11.97 -11.65 8.78
CA VAL A 32 11.73 -10.23 8.50
C VAL A 32 12.50 -9.82 7.25
N GLN A 33 13.75 -10.25 7.13
CA GLN A 33 14.59 -10.00 5.96
C GLN A 33 14.00 -10.68 4.72
N LYS A 34 13.62 -11.96 4.81
CA LYS A 34 12.93 -12.67 3.71
C LYS A 34 11.58 -12.04 3.37
N PHE A 35 10.81 -11.55 4.34
CA PHE A 35 9.53 -10.89 4.09
C PHE A 35 9.72 -9.55 3.36
N ASN A 36 10.68 -8.72 3.80
CA ASN A 36 11.02 -7.47 3.13
C ASN A 36 11.63 -7.70 1.75
N GLU A 37 12.54 -8.66 1.60
CA GLU A 37 13.12 -9.01 0.30
C GLU A 37 12.01 -9.49 -0.65
N CYS A 38 11.20 -10.48 -0.27
CA CYS A 38 10.11 -11.01 -1.11
C CYS A 38 9.07 -9.95 -1.52
N PHE A 39 8.89 -8.89 -0.71
CA PHE A 39 8.00 -7.77 -1.04
C PHE A 39 8.65 -6.63 -1.85
N MET A 40 9.98 -6.57 -1.93
CA MET A 40 10.71 -5.49 -2.60
C MET A 40 11.26 -5.86 -3.98
N TRP A 41 11.61 -7.13 -4.25
CA TRP A 41 12.25 -7.52 -5.53
C TRP A 41 11.36 -8.27 -6.52
N THR A 42 10.16 -8.71 -6.15
CA THR A 42 9.31 -9.50 -7.04
C THR A 42 8.49 -8.60 -7.97
N THR A 43 8.91 -8.49 -9.23
CA THR A 43 8.25 -7.77 -10.34
C THR A 43 6.86 -8.32 -10.70
N LEU A 44 6.47 -9.44 -10.12
CA LEU A 44 5.13 -10.01 -10.18
C LEU A 44 4.44 -9.68 -8.86
N ALA A 45 3.50 -8.74 -8.90
CA ALA A 45 2.72 -8.36 -7.73
C ALA A 45 2.09 -9.63 -7.12
N PRO A 46 2.46 -10.02 -5.89
CA PRO A 46 1.89 -11.21 -5.28
C PRO A 46 0.37 -11.06 -5.20
N LEU A 47 -0.35 -12.16 -5.46
CA LEU A 47 -1.81 -12.20 -5.39
C LEU A 47 -2.24 -11.63 -4.03
N LYS A 48 -3.30 -10.79 -4.01
CA LYS A 48 -3.73 -10.09 -2.78
C LYS A 48 -3.89 -11.03 -1.58
N GLU A 49 -4.30 -12.27 -1.83
CA GLU A 49 -4.46 -13.33 -0.82
C GLU A 49 -3.13 -13.80 -0.25
N GLU A 50 -2.11 -14.03 -1.09
CA GLU A 50 -0.77 -14.43 -0.66
C GLU A 50 -0.11 -13.34 0.18
N LYS A 51 -0.30 -12.07 -0.19
CA LYS A 51 0.14 -10.91 0.60
C LYS A 51 -0.48 -10.92 2.00
N GLN A 52 -1.78 -11.18 2.08
CA GLN A 52 -2.48 -11.24 3.36
C GLN A 52 -2.05 -12.45 4.19
N ALA A 53 -1.87 -13.62 3.56
CA ALA A 53 -1.37 -14.82 4.22
C ALA A 53 0.05 -14.64 4.76
N ALA A 54 0.94 -14.00 3.99
CA ALA A 54 2.30 -13.68 4.42
C ALA A 54 2.29 -12.68 5.60
N LYS A 55 1.48 -11.63 5.53
CA LYS A 55 1.27 -10.70 6.66
C LYS A 55 0.75 -11.42 7.91
N ALA A 56 -0.21 -12.33 7.75
CA ALA A 56 -0.75 -13.10 8.87
C ALA A 56 0.32 -14.01 9.51
N ARG A 57 1.20 -14.62 8.70
CA ARG A 57 2.35 -15.39 9.21
C ARG A 57 3.33 -14.49 9.96
N PHE A 58 3.63 -13.30 9.43
CA PHE A 58 4.49 -12.33 10.09
C PHE A 58 3.96 -11.91 11.46
N TYR A 59 2.68 -11.54 11.56
CA TYR A 59 2.08 -11.15 12.84
C TYR A 59 2.10 -12.29 13.86
N LYS A 60 1.89 -13.54 13.44
CA LYS A 60 2.00 -14.71 14.32
C LYS A 60 3.42 -14.90 14.86
N VAL A 61 4.42 -14.70 14.02
CA VAL A 61 5.82 -14.79 14.43
C VAL A 61 6.17 -13.66 15.40
N GLN A 62 5.69 -12.44 15.14
CA GLN A 62 5.86 -11.30 16.03
C GLN A 62 5.19 -11.52 17.40
N GLU A 63 3.94 -12.00 17.40
CA GLU A 63 3.22 -12.37 18.63
C GLU A 63 3.95 -13.44 19.42
N ALA A 64 4.43 -14.49 18.75
CA ALA A 64 5.19 -15.55 19.39
C ALA A 64 6.46 -15.00 20.06
N LEU A 65 7.17 -14.10 19.40
CA LEU A 65 8.36 -13.48 19.95
C LEU A 65 8.01 -12.61 21.16
N GLU A 66 7.01 -11.73 21.06
CA GLU A 66 6.61 -10.83 22.14
C GLU A 66 6.18 -11.61 23.41
N VAL A 67 5.43 -12.69 23.23
CA VAL A 67 4.92 -13.50 24.34
C VAL A 67 6.01 -14.39 24.94
N LEU A 68 6.90 -14.96 24.12
CA LEU A 68 7.94 -15.88 24.61
C LEU A 68 9.22 -15.16 25.07
N SER A 69 9.45 -13.91 24.67
CA SER A 69 10.59 -13.10 25.14
C SER A 69 10.41 -12.62 26.59
N ASP A 70 9.18 -12.31 27.00
CA ASP A 70 8.87 -11.82 28.35
C ASP A 70 8.53 -13.00 29.28
N PRO A 71 9.26 -13.20 30.40
CA PRO A 71 9.03 -14.33 31.31
C PRO A 71 7.63 -14.32 31.93
N VAL A 72 7.05 -13.15 32.19
CA VAL A 72 5.70 -13.03 32.77
C VAL A 72 4.63 -13.41 31.74
N LYS A 73 4.80 -12.97 30.48
CA LYS A 73 3.89 -13.37 29.39
C LYS A 73 4.03 -14.85 29.05
N ARG A 74 5.25 -15.37 29.05
CA ARG A 74 5.56 -16.79 28.78
C ARG A 74 4.93 -17.71 29.83
N THR A 75 5.02 -17.36 31.12
CA THR A 75 4.39 -18.15 32.19
C THR A 75 2.87 -18.16 32.07
N HIS A 76 2.24 -17.01 31.81
CA HIS A 76 0.80 -16.93 31.55
C HIS A 76 0.38 -17.76 30.33
N TYR A 77 1.13 -17.68 29.23
CA TYR A 77 0.89 -18.48 28.05
C TYR A 77 0.98 -19.98 28.36
N ASN A 78 2.04 -20.43 29.04
CA ASN A 78 2.22 -21.83 29.42
C ASN A 78 1.10 -22.34 30.33
N LEU A 79 0.70 -21.53 31.32
CA LEU A 79 -0.41 -21.85 32.22
C LEU A 79 -1.71 -22.00 31.43
N ARG A 80 -2.03 -21.03 30.57
CA ARG A 80 -3.22 -21.05 29.72
C ARG A 80 -3.23 -22.27 28.80
N THR A 81 -2.12 -22.56 28.13
CA THR A 81 -2.00 -23.71 27.23
C THR A 81 -2.21 -25.02 27.98
N ARG A 82 -1.65 -25.18 29.19
CA ARG A 82 -1.89 -26.37 30.03
C ARG A 82 -3.36 -26.51 30.44
N ILE A 83 -4.02 -25.41 30.81
CA ILE A 83 -5.44 -25.40 31.16
C ILE A 83 -6.29 -25.84 29.96
N ILE A 84 -6.04 -25.28 28.78
CA ILE A 84 -6.76 -25.62 27.55
C ILE A 84 -6.53 -27.09 27.15
N SER A 85 -5.28 -27.58 27.21
CA SER A 85 -4.94 -28.97 26.87
C SER A 85 -5.59 -29.99 27.81
N ARG A 86 -5.95 -29.60 29.04
CA ARG A 86 -6.71 -30.44 29.98
C ARG A 86 -8.22 -30.44 29.71
N GLY A 87 -8.66 -29.84 28.61
CA GLY A 87 -10.07 -29.74 28.23
C GLY A 87 -10.85 -28.71 29.05
N PHE A 88 -10.17 -27.92 29.90
CA PHE A 88 -10.83 -26.85 30.62
C PHE A 88 -11.15 -25.73 29.64
N LYS A 89 -12.43 -25.64 29.27
CA LYS A 89 -12.98 -24.48 28.60
C LYS A 89 -13.35 -23.49 29.69
N PRO A 90 -12.72 -22.30 29.76
CA PRO A 90 -13.17 -21.30 30.70
C PRO A 90 -14.65 -21.03 30.42
N VAL A 91 -15.50 -21.30 31.40
CA VAL A 91 -16.91 -20.92 31.34
C VAL A 91 -16.93 -19.40 31.32
N LEU A 92 -17.03 -18.84 30.12
CA LEU A 92 -17.20 -17.41 29.96
C LEU A 92 -18.51 -17.05 30.65
N SER A 93 -18.45 -16.18 31.66
CA SER A 93 -19.64 -15.58 32.26
C SER A 93 -20.58 -15.12 31.14
N GLU A 94 -21.89 -15.30 31.32
CA GLU A 94 -22.89 -14.95 30.31
C GLU A 94 -22.73 -13.50 29.82
N GLU A 95 -22.32 -12.59 30.72
CA GLU A 95 -22.01 -11.22 30.37
C GLU A 95 -20.85 -11.07 29.38
N HIS A 96 -19.81 -11.90 29.52
CA HIS A 96 -18.67 -11.88 28.61
C HIS A 96 -19.07 -12.41 27.24
N ALA A 97 -19.91 -13.46 27.19
CA ALA A 97 -20.48 -13.96 25.94
C ALA A 97 -21.36 -12.89 25.27
N ARG A 98 -22.15 -12.13 26.05
CA ARG A 98 -22.96 -11.01 25.55
C ARG A 98 -22.08 -9.91 24.93
N ARG A 99 -21.04 -9.48 25.64
CA ARG A 99 -20.08 -8.47 25.16
C ARG A 99 -19.36 -8.90 23.88
N LEU A 100 -19.02 -10.19 23.74
CA LEU A 100 -18.44 -10.70 22.50
C LEU A 100 -19.40 -10.54 21.31
N ARG A 101 -20.67 -10.90 21.48
CA ARG A 101 -21.69 -10.77 20.43
C ARG A 101 -21.92 -9.32 20.04
N GLU A 102 -21.99 -8.41 21.02
CA GLU A 102 -22.10 -6.96 20.79
C GLU A 102 -20.91 -6.44 19.98
N ARG A 103 -19.68 -6.86 20.34
CA ARG A 103 -18.46 -6.48 19.63
C ARG A 103 -18.45 -7.02 18.20
N ASP A 104 -18.87 -8.27 18.00
CA ASP A 104 -18.92 -8.88 16.66
C ASP A 104 -19.98 -8.21 15.79
N ALA A 105 -21.13 -7.86 16.35
CA ALA A 105 -22.16 -7.08 15.67
C ALA A 105 -21.65 -5.68 15.28
N TRP A 106 -20.94 -5.00 16.20
CA TRP A 106 -20.29 -3.72 15.91
C TRP A 106 -19.31 -3.83 14.75
N VAL A 107 -18.44 -4.85 14.75
CA VAL A 107 -17.46 -5.07 13.68
C VAL A 107 -18.14 -5.30 12.34
N LYS A 108 -19.25 -6.06 12.29
CA LYS A 108 -20.03 -6.26 11.06
C LYS A 108 -20.61 -4.94 10.55
N GLN A 109 -21.27 -4.17 11.42
CA GLN A 109 -21.82 -2.85 11.05
C GLN A 109 -20.74 -1.90 10.53
N GLN A 110 -19.56 -1.88 11.17
CA GLN A 110 -18.45 -1.05 10.70
C GLN A 110 -17.92 -1.49 9.32
N LYS A 111 -17.85 -2.79 9.06
CA LYS A 111 -17.49 -3.31 7.73
C LYS A 111 -18.50 -2.88 6.68
N GLU A 112 -19.79 -2.99 6.95
CA GLU A 112 -20.86 -2.57 6.04
C GLU A 112 -20.77 -1.06 5.73
N VAL A 113 -20.63 -0.22 6.76
CA VAL A 113 -20.44 1.23 6.59
C VAL A 113 -19.18 1.53 5.76
N HIS A 114 -18.09 0.83 6.02
CA HIS A 114 -16.86 0.99 5.26
C HIS A 114 -17.01 0.58 3.79
N GLU A 115 -17.68 -0.55 3.52
CA GLU A 115 -17.97 -1.01 2.16
C GLU A 115 -18.85 -0.02 1.40
N MET A 116 -19.88 0.53 2.06
CA MET A 116 -20.73 1.56 1.46
C MET A 116 -19.94 2.82 1.10
N ARG A 117 -19.09 3.33 2.01
CA ARG A 117 -18.20 4.46 1.74
C ARG A 117 -17.25 4.18 0.58
N LEU A 118 -16.70 2.96 0.49
CA LEU A 118 -15.83 2.59 -0.62
C LEU A 118 -16.57 2.53 -1.97
N LYS A 119 -17.83 2.09 -1.99
CA LYS A 119 -18.65 2.12 -3.20
C LYS A 119 -18.91 3.56 -3.65
N GLU A 120 -19.33 4.43 -2.73
CA GLU A 120 -19.56 5.85 -3.01
C GLU A 120 -18.31 6.55 -3.56
N ILE A 121 -17.14 6.30 -2.97
CA ILE A 121 -15.87 6.84 -3.46
C ILE A 121 -15.56 6.33 -4.88
N ARG A 122 -15.82 5.05 -5.18
CA ARG A 122 -15.59 4.50 -6.52
C ARG A 122 -16.50 5.14 -7.56
N GLU A 123 -17.78 5.27 -7.24
CA GLU A 123 -18.78 5.91 -8.12
C GLU A 123 -18.41 7.38 -8.38
N ARG A 124 -18.07 8.13 -7.33
CA ARG A 124 -17.62 9.52 -7.46
C ARG A 124 -16.36 9.64 -8.32
N ASN A 125 -15.40 8.73 -8.14
CA ASN A 125 -14.18 8.71 -8.95
C ASN A 125 -14.45 8.35 -10.41
N GLN A 126 -15.43 7.48 -10.69
CA GLN A 126 -15.86 7.18 -12.06
C GLN A 126 -16.50 8.41 -12.70
N GLN A 127 -17.43 9.08 -12.01
CA GLN A 127 -18.05 10.30 -12.50
C GLN A 127 -17.02 11.41 -12.77
N LEU A 128 -16.03 11.59 -11.88
CA LEU A 128 -14.96 12.57 -12.09
C LEU A 128 -14.09 12.23 -13.30
N LYS A 129 -13.82 10.94 -13.56
CA LYS A 129 -13.10 10.52 -14.76
C LYS A 129 -13.90 10.81 -16.02
N GLU A 130 -15.17 10.46 -16.04
CA GLU A 130 -16.06 10.74 -17.18
C GLU A 130 -16.16 12.24 -17.46
N GLN A 131 -16.28 13.08 -16.43
CA GLN A 131 -16.28 14.54 -16.58
C GLN A 131 -14.93 15.07 -17.10
N ALA A 132 -13.81 14.52 -16.62
CA ALA A 132 -12.49 14.91 -17.10
C ALA A 132 -12.28 14.51 -18.57
N GLU A 133 -12.71 13.31 -18.97
CA GLU A 133 -12.66 12.84 -20.35
C GLU A 133 -13.56 13.68 -21.27
N ALA A 134 -14.77 14.03 -20.82
CA ALA A 134 -15.67 14.91 -21.57
C ALA A 134 -15.06 16.31 -21.78
N ARG A 135 -14.48 16.89 -20.72
CA ARG A 135 -13.77 18.18 -20.81
C ARG A 135 -12.55 18.12 -21.72
N LEU A 136 -11.82 17.00 -21.71
CA LEU A 136 -10.68 16.81 -22.59
C LEU A 136 -11.13 16.77 -24.05
N ARG A 137 -12.18 15.99 -24.38
CA ARG A 137 -12.76 15.95 -25.73
C ARG A 137 -13.23 17.32 -26.20
N GLU A 138 -13.94 18.04 -25.35
CA GLU A 138 -14.41 19.40 -25.68
C GLU A 138 -13.22 20.35 -25.94
N ALA A 139 -12.14 20.24 -25.16
CA ALA A 139 -10.92 21.01 -25.37
C ALA A 139 -10.20 20.63 -26.67
N GLU A 140 -10.16 19.34 -27.02
CA GLU A 140 -9.61 18.84 -28.28
C GLU A 140 -10.41 19.34 -29.48
N GLU A 141 -11.74 19.29 -29.44
CA GLU A 141 -12.62 19.81 -30.48
C GLU A 141 -12.45 21.31 -30.68
N ARG A 142 -12.43 22.08 -29.58
CA ARG A 142 -12.17 23.52 -29.62
C ARG A 142 -10.77 23.82 -30.16
N GLY A 143 -9.76 23.06 -29.74
CA GLY A 143 -8.39 23.18 -30.23
C GLY A 143 -8.28 22.91 -31.73
N ALA A 144 -8.95 21.87 -32.23
CA ALA A 144 -9.01 21.53 -33.64
C ALA A 144 -9.72 22.62 -34.47
N LEU A 145 -10.80 23.21 -33.94
CA LEU A 145 -11.47 24.34 -34.59
C LEU A 145 -10.55 25.56 -34.70
N VAL A 146 -9.90 25.94 -33.60
CA VAL A 146 -8.94 27.06 -33.58
C VAL A 146 -7.79 26.80 -34.56
N GLN A 147 -7.29 25.57 -34.60
CA GLN A 147 -6.25 25.19 -35.55
C GLN A 147 -6.69 25.37 -37.00
N LYS A 148 -7.90 24.91 -37.36
CA LYS A 148 -8.45 25.11 -38.72
C LYS A 148 -8.56 26.60 -39.07
N MET A 149 -9.06 27.42 -38.14
CA MET A 149 -9.14 28.87 -38.36
C MET A 149 -7.76 29.49 -38.58
N LEU A 150 -6.74 29.07 -37.83
CA LEU A 150 -5.36 29.53 -38.02
C LEU A 150 -4.79 29.09 -39.37
N GLU A 151 -5.07 27.86 -39.79
CA GLU A 151 -4.65 27.34 -41.11
C GLU A 151 -5.30 28.14 -42.25
N GLU A 152 -6.60 28.46 -42.15
CA GLU A 152 -7.30 29.32 -43.10
C GLU A 152 -6.68 30.73 -43.14
N MET A 153 -6.40 31.34 -41.98
CA MET A 153 -5.73 32.64 -41.91
C MET A 153 -4.34 32.62 -42.55
N ASP A 154 -3.56 31.57 -42.30
CA ASP A 154 -2.23 31.36 -42.89
C ASP A 154 -2.29 31.17 -44.42
N ASN A 155 -3.37 30.56 -44.93
CA ASN A 155 -3.59 30.39 -46.37
C ASN A 155 -3.95 31.71 -47.06
N ILE A 156 -4.70 32.59 -46.38
CA ILE A 156 -5.05 33.92 -46.90
C ILE A 156 -3.83 34.85 -46.89
N HIS A 157 -2.93 34.71 -45.89
CA HIS A 157 -1.78 35.60 -45.69
C HIS A 157 -0.44 34.85 -45.62
N PRO A 158 0.06 34.31 -46.75
CA PRO A 158 1.30 33.53 -46.75
C PRO A 158 2.53 34.34 -46.31
N GLU A 159 2.51 35.66 -46.48
CA GLU A 159 3.60 36.55 -46.06
C GLU A 159 3.75 36.64 -44.53
N TRP A 160 2.74 36.25 -43.76
CA TRP A 160 2.80 36.21 -42.29
C TRP A 160 3.69 35.08 -41.80
N ARG A 161 3.68 33.94 -42.50
CA ARG A 161 4.56 32.80 -42.21
C ARG A 161 6.03 33.19 -42.35
N ILE A 162 6.35 33.93 -43.42
CA ILE A 162 7.70 34.46 -43.66
C ILE A 162 8.11 35.45 -42.57
N ARG A 163 7.21 36.38 -42.20
CA ARG A 163 7.46 37.34 -41.11
C ARG A 163 7.69 36.64 -39.77
N LYS A 164 6.87 35.64 -39.43
CA LYS A 164 7.01 34.82 -38.21
C LYS A 164 8.34 34.10 -38.17
N GLN A 165 8.76 33.46 -39.27
CA GLN A 165 10.05 32.78 -39.37
C GLN A 165 11.22 33.75 -39.17
N ASN A 166 11.17 34.93 -39.79
CA ASN A 166 12.18 35.96 -39.62
C ASN A 166 12.28 36.45 -38.16
N VAL A 167 11.15 36.64 -37.47
CA VAL A 167 11.13 37.02 -36.05
C VAL A 167 11.74 35.92 -35.17
N LEU A 168 11.41 34.65 -35.43
CA LEU A 168 11.97 33.50 -34.71
C LEU A 168 13.49 33.39 -34.91
N MET A 169 13.97 33.55 -36.14
CA MET A 169 15.41 33.55 -36.46
C MET A 169 16.14 34.68 -35.73
N ARG A 170 15.57 35.90 -35.72
CA ARG A 170 16.13 37.05 -34.97
C ARG A 170 16.12 36.81 -33.46
N ARG A 171 15.14 36.10 -32.92
CA ARG A 171 15.08 35.74 -31.50
C ARG A 171 16.11 34.67 -31.16
N ALA A 172 16.23 33.63 -31.98
CA ALA A 172 17.23 32.58 -31.82
C ALA A 172 18.66 33.14 -31.90
N ALA A 173 18.93 34.05 -32.84
CA ALA A 173 20.21 34.75 -32.95
C ALA A 173 20.54 35.54 -31.67
N ARG A 174 19.55 36.26 -31.11
CA ARG A 174 19.70 37.00 -29.84
C ARG A 174 19.97 36.09 -28.64
N LEU A 175 19.29 34.94 -28.57
CA LEU A 175 19.51 33.97 -27.48
C LEU A 175 20.86 33.26 -27.62
N SER A 176 21.25 32.92 -28.84
CA SER A 176 22.55 32.33 -29.16
C SER A 176 23.68 33.30 -28.80
N SER A 177 23.60 34.57 -29.24
CA SER A 177 24.60 35.58 -28.92
C SER A 177 24.67 35.87 -27.41
N ALA A 178 23.53 35.93 -26.71
CA ALA A 178 23.49 36.06 -25.26
C ALA A 178 24.11 34.85 -24.53
N SER A 179 23.92 33.64 -25.04
CA SER A 179 24.53 32.41 -24.49
C SER A 179 26.04 32.32 -24.77
N ALA A 180 26.50 32.87 -25.88
CA ALA A 180 27.91 32.93 -26.25
C ALA A 180 28.65 33.98 -25.41
N ALA A 181 28.04 35.15 -25.21
CA ALA A 181 28.56 36.20 -24.33
C ALA A 181 28.72 35.72 -22.87
N LYS A 182 27.76 34.95 -22.34
CA LYS A 182 27.85 34.35 -20.99
C LYS A 182 28.90 33.25 -20.83
N ARG A 183 29.35 32.62 -21.93
CA ARG A 183 30.39 31.58 -21.90
C ARG A 183 31.80 32.13 -22.05
N ALA A 184 31.93 33.38 -22.48
CA ALA A 184 33.20 34.08 -22.68
C ALA A 184 33.64 34.91 -21.45
N THR A 185 32.82 34.96 -20.41
CA THR A 185 33.08 35.57 -19.10
C THR A 185 33.28 34.48 -18.06
#